data_AF-A0A1L9S3C6-F1
#
_entry.id   AF-A0A1L9S3C6-F1
#
_cell.length_a   1.000
_cell.length_b   1.000
_cell.length_c   1.000
_cell.angle_alpha   90.00
_cell.angle_beta   90.00
_cell.angle_gamma   90.00
#
_symmetry.space_group_name_H-M   'P 1'
#
loop_
_entity.id
_entity.type
_entity.pdbx_description
1 polymer ?
#
loop_
_entity_poly.entity_id
_entity_poly.type
_entity_poly.pdbx_seq_one_letter_code
_entity_poly.pdbx_strand_id
1 'polypeptide(L)'
;MLDDNNDDDDDGDDLPYIELVLVKSERSRHGVLEVHVIADFVRQVENVAVSPPWPETTCSHWLDIFKSFYGISPDLYAFGIDNVPTLGCGLFDIAHTIQASNFISGAITNALVPDQKLYNSIPKLPINWTCLADRIQSADILKDTIVHLVGNWTKISQEQRSCLPPWIHRLCDIKFFNLLQRKIAINNTILAHYPTDIVLTNKDGDTVPIEERQTQAAALVYRQWVCHKVYKRHAHNADDGGAEFYRAIATGGDRYLNTEEMKQFVMPLMVNRTHWQGSKTMA
;
A
#
# COMPACT_ATOMS: atom_id res chain seq x y z
N MET A 1 26.04 -61.50 -57.61
CA MET A 1 25.11 -60.82 -58.51
C MET A 1 23.89 -60.54 -57.67
N LEU A 2 23.96 -59.49 -56.85
CA LEU A 2 23.86 -58.06 -57.18
C LEU A 2 22.38 -57.63 -57.24
N ASP A 3 22.11 -56.67 -56.36
CA ASP A 3 21.26 -55.49 -56.53
C ASP A 3 19.76 -55.73 -56.32
N ASP A 4 19.23 -55.27 -55.19
CA ASP A 4 18.87 -53.87 -54.84
C ASP A 4 17.42 -53.62 -55.26
N ASN A 5 16.60 -53.28 -54.26
CA ASN A 5 15.79 -52.05 -54.23
C ASN A 5 14.90 -52.12 -52.99
N ASN A 6 15.49 -51.63 -51.90
CA ASN A 6 14.77 -50.89 -50.87
C ASN A 6 14.37 -49.57 -51.51
N ASP A 7 13.09 -49.33 -51.72
CA ASP A 7 12.49 -48.01 -51.92
C ASP A 7 11.11 -48.07 -51.26
N ASP A 8 11.10 -48.14 -49.92
CA ASP A 8 9.97 -47.66 -49.14
C ASP A 8 10.14 -46.12 -49.11
N ASP A 9 9.61 -45.46 -50.14
CA ASP A 9 9.36 -44.02 -50.13
C ASP A 9 8.33 -43.74 -49.02
N ASP A 10 8.83 -43.54 -47.80
CA ASP A 10 8.12 -42.85 -46.73
C ASP A 10 8.00 -41.39 -47.17
N ASP A 11 7.02 -41.11 -48.03
CA ASP A 11 6.47 -39.78 -48.27
C ASP A 11 5.80 -39.31 -46.97
N GLY A 12 6.62 -39.08 -45.94
CA GLY A 12 6.25 -38.32 -44.77
C GLY A 12 5.93 -36.92 -45.26
N ASP A 13 4.65 -36.59 -45.34
CA ASP A 13 4.16 -35.23 -45.49
C ASP A 13 4.88 -34.36 -44.45
N ASP A 14 5.96 -33.68 -44.86
CA ASP A 14 6.66 -32.67 -44.08
C ASP A 14 5.68 -31.51 -43.89
N LEU A 15 4.82 -31.64 -42.87
CA LEU A 15 3.89 -30.60 -42.50
C LEU A 15 4.71 -29.34 -42.20
N PRO A 16 4.36 -28.20 -42.80
CA PRO A 16 5.12 -26.99 -42.62
C PRO A 16 5.16 -26.63 -41.14
N TYR A 17 6.37 -26.48 -40.61
CA TYR A 17 6.54 -26.08 -39.22
C TYR A 17 6.11 -24.62 -39.06
N ILE A 18 5.16 -24.39 -38.16
CA ILE A 18 4.68 -23.04 -37.86
C ILE A 18 5.43 -22.54 -36.63
N GLU A 19 6.20 -21.48 -36.80
CA GLU A 19 6.86 -20.77 -35.70
C GLU A 19 6.14 -19.46 -35.40
N LEU A 20 5.85 -19.20 -34.12
CA LEU A 20 5.37 -17.90 -33.66
C LEU A 20 6.55 -17.05 -33.22
N VAL A 21 6.84 -15.99 -33.98
CA VAL A 21 7.98 -15.10 -33.70
C VAL A 21 7.46 -13.77 -33.19
N LEU A 22 8.03 -13.30 -32.07
CA LEU A 22 7.71 -11.98 -31.52
C LEU A 22 8.51 -10.88 -32.22
N VAL A 23 7.85 -10.08 -33.05
CA VAL A 23 8.49 -9.06 -33.89
C VAL A 23 8.18 -7.64 -33.43
N LYS A 24 9.08 -6.70 -33.78
CA LYS A 24 8.86 -5.25 -33.59
C LYS A 24 7.70 -4.77 -34.47
N SER A 25 6.81 -4.00 -33.88
CA SER A 25 5.68 -3.38 -34.57
C SER A 25 5.58 -1.92 -34.20
N GLU A 26 5.31 -1.05 -35.18
CA GLU A 26 5.01 0.37 -34.91
C GLU A 26 3.72 0.55 -34.11
N ARG A 27 2.84 -0.46 -34.12
CA ARG A 27 1.52 -0.43 -33.47
C ARG A 27 1.55 -0.86 -32.01
N SER A 28 2.62 -1.52 -31.56
CA SER A 28 2.72 -2.06 -30.20
C SER A 28 4.12 -1.85 -29.62
N ARG A 29 4.19 -1.19 -28.46
CA ARG A 29 5.44 -1.00 -27.70
C ARG A 29 6.07 -2.31 -27.22
N HIS A 30 5.29 -3.38 -27.17
CA HIS A 30 5.68 -4.70 -26.67
C HIS A 30 5.82 -5.76 -27.77
N GLY A 31 5.77 -5.32 -29.04
CA GLY A 31 5.81 -6.22 -30.19
C GLY A 31 4.45 -6.84 -30.52
N VAL A 32 4.43 -7.60 -31.60
CA VAL A 32 3.28 -8.41 -32.05
C VAL A 32 3.82 -9.78 -32.44
N LEU A 33 3.01 -10.82 -32.25
CA LEU A 33 3.35 -12.18 -32.67
C LEU A 33 2.98 -12.37 -34.14
N GLU A 34 3.95 -12.79 -34.94
CA GLU A 34 3.77 -13.12 -36.34
C GLU A 34 3.98 -14.61 -36.58
N VAL A 35 3.07 -15.19 -37.36
CA VAL A 35 3.11 -16.60 -37.77
C VAL A 35 4.07 -16.72 -38.95
N HIS A 36 5.19 -17.40 -38.74
CA HIS A 36 6.15 -17.73 -39.78
C HIS A 36 5.94 -19.19 -40.19
N VAL A 37 5.63 -19.42 -41.46
CA VAL A 37 5.53 -20.76 -42.04
C VAL A 37 6.90 -21.12 -42.58
N ILE A 38 7.59 -22.05 -41.91
CA ILE A 38 8.93 -22.49 -42.32
C ILE A 38 8.74 -23.62 -43.33
N ALA A 39 8.81 -23.27 -44.60
CA ALA A 39 8.70 -24.25 -45.69
C ALA A 39 9.95 -25.12 -45.88
N ASP A 40 11.13 -24.72 -45.34
CA ASP A 40 12.40 -25.44 -45.56
C ASP A 40 13.33 -25.34 -44.33
N PHE A 41 13.21 -26.26 -43.37
CA PHE A 41 13.97 -26.21 -42.12
C PHE A 41 15.44 -26.65 -42.24
N VAL A 42 15.91 -27.18 -43.38
CA VAL A 42 17.26 -27.79 -43.46
C VAL A 42 18.39 -26.81 -43.84
N ARG A 43 18.16 -25.51 -44.06
CA ARG A 43 19.24 -24.63 -44.58
C ARG A 43 19.58 -23.33 -43.84
N GLN A 44 19.02 -23.05 -42.67
CA GLN A 44 19.37 -21.83 -41.91
C GLN A 44 19.70 -22.06 -40.42
N VAL A 45 20.05 -23.28 -40.02
CA VAL A 45 20.68 -23.52 -38.70
C VAL A 45 22.18 -23.19 -38.74
N GLU A 46 22.55 -22.10 -39.41
CA GLU A 46 23.86 -21.48 -39.26
C GLU A 46 23.71 -20.17 -38.47
N ASN A 47 23.89 -20.30 -37.16
CA ASN A 47 24.63 -19.35 -36.32
C ASN A 47 24.32 -17.86 -36.52
N VAL A 48 23.13 -17.44 -36.10
CA VAL A 48 23.05 -16.18 -35.36
C VAL A 48 22.20 -16.45 -34.13
N ALA A 49 22.83 -16.60 -32.97
CA ALA A 49 22.18 -16.39 -31.69
C ALA A 49 21.75 -14.91 -31.63
N VAL A 50 20.67 -14.58 -32.33
CA VAL A 50 20.03 -13.27 -32.24
C VAL A 50 19.42 -13.27 -30.85
N SER A 51 20.09 -12.62 -29.90
CA SER A 51 19.46 -12.24 -28.64
C SER A 51 18.09 -11.68 -28.99
N PRO A 52 16.99 -12.16 -28.38
CA PRO A 52 15.67 -11.69 -28.74
C PRO A 52 15.67 -10.16 -28.69
N PRO A 53 15.06 -9.47 -29.67
CA PRO A 53 15.11 -8.01 -29.76
C PRO A 53 14.36 -7.30 -28.61
N TRP A 54 13.88 -8.07 -27.63
CA TRP A 54 13.02 -7.69 -26.54
C TRP A 54 13.64 -8.01 -25.19
N PRO A 55 13.36 -7.20 -24.16
CA PRO A 55 13.73 -7.54 -22.79
C PRO A 55 13.13 -8.89 -22.37
N GLU A 56 13.87 -9.63 -21.53
CA GLU A 56 13.44 -10.92 -20.98
C GLU A 56 12.05 -10.85 -20.30
N THR A 57 11.75 -9.74 -19.64
CA THR A 57 10.45 -9.48 -19.01
C THR A 57 9.30 -9.43 -20.02
N THR A 58 9.50 -8.81 -21.19
CA THR A 58 8.48 -8.74 -22.25
C THR A 58 8.22 -10.14 -22.83
N CYS A 59 9.29 -10.92 -23.07
CA CYS A 59 9.16 -12.30 -23.51
C CYS A 59 8.41 -13.16 -22.48
N SER A 60 8.74 -13.00 -21.19
CA SER A 60 8.04 -13.68 -20.09
C SER A 60 6.55 -13.34 -20.05
N HIS A 61 6.19 -12.06 -20.19
CA HIS A 61 4.78 -11.67 -20.21
C HIS A 61 4.01 -12.29 -21.39
N TRP A 62 4.59 -12.31 -22.59
CA TRP A 62 3.96 -12.98 -23.74
C TRP A 62 3.78 -14.47 -23.50
N LEU A 63 4.80 -15.14 -22.94
CA LEU A 63 4.70 -16.55 -22.57
C LEU A 63 3.60 -16.79 -21.52
N ASP A 64 3.47 -15.90 -20.53
CA ASP A 64 2.46 -16.01 -19.48
C ASP A 64 1.04 -15.72 -19.99
N ILE A 65 0.88 -14.86 -21.00
CA ILE A 65 -0.39 -14.71 -21.72
C ILE A 65 -0.78 -16.03 -22.38
N PHE A 66 0.15 -16.67 -23.09
CA PHE A 66 -0.11 -17.96 -23.72
C PHE A 66 -0.46 -19.03 -22.71
N LYS A 67 0.34 -19.19 -21.66
CA LYS A 67 0.05 -20.11 -20.54
C LYS A 67 -1.36 -19.89 -19.99
N SER A 68 -1.73 -18.62 -19.78
CA SER A 68 -3.05 -18.26 -19.28
C SER A 68 -4.17 -18.77 -20.19
N PHE A 69 -4.03 -18.68 -21.52
CA PHE A 69 -5.02 -19.20 -22.47
C PHE A 69 -5.20 -20.73 -22.38
N TYR A 70 -4.16 -21.46 -21.95
CA TYR A 70 -4.21 -22.89 -21.70
C TYR A 70 -4.57 -23.24 -20.24
N GLY A 71 -5.04 -22.28 -19.45
CA GLY A 71 -5.44 -22.49 -18.06
C GLY A 71 -4.27 -22.66 -17.08
N ILE A 72 -3.05 -22.32 -17.50
CA ILE A 72 -1.85 -22.33 -16.66
C ILE A 72 -1.67 -20.94 -16.06
N SER A 73 -1.57 -20.86 -14.73
CA SER A 73 -1.39 -19.58 -14.03
C SER A 73 -0.10 -18.88 -14.44
N PRO A 74 -0.12 -17.54 -14.61
CA PRO A 74 1.10 -16.76 -14.88
C PRO A 74 2.06 -16.82 -13.68
N ASP A 75 3.37 -16.83 -13.94
CA ASP A 75 4.39 -16.85 -12.88
C ASP A 75 4.74 -15.42 -12.42
N LEU A 76 3.88 -14.85 -11.59
CA LEU A 76 4.08 -13.50 -11.05
C LEU A 76 5.20 -13.41 -10.00
N TYR A 77 5.66 -14.54 -9.46
CA TYR A 77 6.60 -14.59 -8.35
C TYR A 77 8.03 -14.90 -8.78
N ALA A 78 8.29 -15.07 -10.09
CA ALA A 78 9.59 -15.38 -10.67
C ALA A 78 10.73 -14.49 -10.13
N PHE A 79 10.47 -13.20 -9.92
CA PHE A 79 11.44 -12.22 -9.43
C PHE A 79 11.18 -11.77 -7.98
N GLY A 80 10.39 -12.51 -7.21
CA GLY A 80 10.03 -12.20 -5.83
C GLY A 80 8.81 -11.29 -5.67
N ILE A 81 8.26 -11.28 -4.45
CA ILE A 81 6.96 -10.65 -4.13
C ILE A 81 6.91 -9.14 -4.40
N ASP A 82 8.02 -8.44 -4.23
CA ASP A 82 8.08 -6.99 -4.41
C ASP A 82 7.95 -6.60 -5.90
N ASN A 83 8.25 -7.52 -6.83
CA ASN A 83 8.12 -7.30 -8.28
C ASN A 83 6.74 -7.67 -8.84
N VAL A 84 5.94 -8.45 -8.10
CA VAL A 84 4.59 -8.88 -8.49
C VAL A 84 3.72 -7.74 -9.04
N PRO A 85 3.57 -6.57 -8.37
CA PRO A 85 2.69 -5.53 -8.89
C PRO A 85 3.17 -4.96 -10.24
N THR A 86 4.49 -4.87 -10.44
CA THR A 86 5.10 -4.40 -11.69
C THR A 86 4.90 -5.41 -12.82
N LEU A 87 5.15 -6.70 -12.55
CA LEU A 87 4.96 -7.79 -13.53
C LEU A 87 3.49 -7.93 -13.90
N GLY A 88 2.59 -7.92 -12.91
CA GLY A 88 1.15 -7.98 -13.15
C GLY A 88 0.64 -6.79 -13.99
N CYS A 89 1.17 -5.58 -13.74
CA CYS A 89 0.85 -4.41 -14.56
C CYS A 89 1.34 -4.56 -16.00
N GLY A 90 2.59 -5.00 -16.21
CA GLY A 90 3.15 -5.22 -17.54
C GLY A 90 2.42 -6.30 -18.32
N LEU A 91 2.08 -7.42 -17.66
CA LEU A 91 1.26 -8.49 -18.22
C LEU A 91 -0.12 -7.98 -18.64
N PHE A 92 -0.78 -7.20 -17.78
CA PHE A 92 -2.07 -6.58 -18.09
C PHE A 92 -1.99 -5.61 -19.27
N ASP A 93 -0.92 -4.81 -19.37
CA ASP A 93 -0.74 -3.84 -20.46
C ASP A 93 -0.59 -4.54 -21.81
N ILE A 94 0.13 -5.66 -21.89
CA ILE A 94 0.23 -6.46 -23.12
C ILE A 94 -1.11 -7.14 -23.41
N ALA A 95 -1.79 -7.67 -22.40
CA ALA A 95 -3.14 -8.22 -22.58
C ALA A 95 -4.13 -7.19 -23.12
N HIS A 96 -3.98 -5.92 -22.72
CA HIS A 96 -4.81 -4.83 -23.19
C HIS A 96 -4.62 -4.53 -24.67
N THR A 97 -3.39 -4.58 -25.18
CA THR A 97 -3.13 -4.32 -26.62
C THR A 97 -3.76 -5.38 -27.52
N ILE A 98 -3.91 -6.62 -27.04
CA ILE A 98 -4.55 -7.73 -27.76
C ILE A 98 -6.02 -7.96 -27.36
N GLN A 99 -6.63 -7.03 -26.60
CA GLN A 99 -8.02 -7.10 -26.14
C GLN A 99 -8.34 -8.33 -25.25
N ALA A 100 -7.33 -8.89 -24.58
CA ALA A 100 -7.46 -10.02 -23.65
C ALA A 100 -7.49 -9.61 -22.17
N SER A 101 -7.62 -8.30 -21.85
CA SER A 101 -7.55 -7.78 -20.47
C SER A 101 -8.47 -8.50 -19.48
N ASN A 102 -9.72 -8.78 -19.85
CA ASN A 102 -10.68 -9.40 -18.92
C ASN A 102 -10.26 -10.81 -18.52
N PHE A 103 -9.75 -11.58 -19.50
CA PHE A 103 -9.30 -12.94 -19.29
C PHE A 103 -8.02 -12.95 -18.44
N ILE A 104 -7.04 -12.12 -18.81
CA ILE A 104 -5.76 -12.03 -18.10
C ILE A 104 -5.91 -11.44 -16.69
N SER A 105 -6.84 -10.51 -16.48
CA SER A 105 -7.20 -10.02 -15.15
C SER A 105 -7.64 -11.15 -14.21
N GLY A 106 -8.48 -12.06 -14.71
CA GLY A 106 -8.89 -13.26 -13.97
C GLY A 106 -7.70 -14.19 -13.69
N ALA A 107 -6.82 -14.41 -14.67
CA ALA A 107 -5.62 -15.23 -14.51
C ALA A 107 -4.65 -14.64 -13.47
N ILE A 108 -4.41 -13.32 -13.49
CA ILE A 108 -3.60 -12.61 -12.51
C ILE A 108 -4.23 -12.74 -11.12
N THR A 109 -5.55 -12.50 -11.00
CA THR A 109 -6.26 -12.60 -9.73
C THR A 109 -6.17 -14.00 -9.14
N ASN A 110 -6.29 -15.04 -9.97
CA ASN A 110 -6.15 -16.43 -9.53
C ASN A 110 -4.70 -16.79 -9.15
N ALA A 111 -3.71 -16.20 -9.80
CA ALA A 111 -2.29 -16.37 -9.46
C ALA A 111 -1.92 -15.66 -8.14
N LEU A 112 -2.60 -14.56 -7.81
CA LEU A 112 -2.46 -13.87 -6.53
C LEU A 112 -3.17 -14.64 -5.44
N VAL A 113 -2.49 -15.62 -4.86
CA VAL A 113 -3.01 -16.34 -3.70
C VAL A 113 -3.02 -15.39 -2.50
N PRO A 114 -4.18 -15.12 -1.87
CA PRO A 114 -4.25 -14.26 -0.70
C PRO A 114 -3.54 -14.94 0.47
N ASP A 115 -2.32 -14.50 0.75
CA ASP A 115 -1.50 -14.99 1.84
C ASP A 115 -0.87 -13.84 2.64
N GLN A 116 -0.27 -14.18 3.79
CA GLN A 116 0.37 -13.19 4.63
C GLN A 116 1.53 -12.48 3.91
N LYS A 117 2.21 -13.13 2.95
CA LYS A 117 3.34 -12.55 2.24
C LYS A 117 2.89 -11.42 1.30
N LEU A 118 1.79 -11.63 0.58
CA LEU A 118 1.16 -10.63 -0.27
C LEU A 118 0.78 -9.40 0.56
N TYR A 119 0.00 -9.57 1.62
CA TYR A 119 -0.43 -8.44 2.46
C TYR A 119 0.75 -7.76 3.18
N ASN A 120 1.82 -8.48 3.52
CA ASN A 120 3.04 -7.87 4.06
C ASN A 120 3.85 -7.06 3.03
N SER A 121 3.64 -7.28 1.73
CA SER A 121 4.31 -6.54 0.66
C SER A 121 3.58 -5.24 0.31
N ILE A 122 2.26 -5.17 0.51
CA ILE A 122 1.43 -3.99 0.21
C ILE A 122 1.95 -2.72 0.90
N PRO A 123 2.24 -2.70 2.21
CA PRO A 123 2.74 -1.51 2.89
C PRO A 123 4.06 -0.98 2.32
N LYS A 124 4.87 -1.83 1.68
CA LYS A 124 6.18 -1.45 1.12
C LYS A 124 6.05 -0.72 -0.21
N LEU A 125 5.11 -1.15 -1.05
CA LEU A 125 4.89 -0.62 -2.40
C LEU A 125 3.41 -0.30 -2.67
N PRO A 126 2.76 0.54 -1.84
CA PRO A 126 1.31 0.71 -1.87
C PRO A 126 0.80 1.31 -3.19
N ILE A 127 1.60 2.14 -3.88
CA ILE A 127 1.23 2.74 -5.16
C ILE A 127 1.18 1.68 -6.27
N ASN A 128 2.23 0.88 -6.41
CA ASN A 128 2.30 -0.17 -7.44
C ASN A 128 1.16 -1.19 -7.25
N TRP A 129 0.92 -1.62 -6.01
CA TRP A 129 -0.19 -2.50 -5.68
C TRP A 129 -1.55 -1.87 -5.97
N THR A 130 -1.71 -0.57 -5.74
CA THR A 130 -2.94 0.15 -6.08
C THR A 130 -3.19 0.17 -7.59
N CYS A 131 -2.15 0.45 -8.38
CA CYS A 131 -2.25 0.44 -9.84
C CYS A 131 -2.61 -0.95 -10.37
N LEU A 132 -2.00 -2.01 -9.82
CA LEU A 132 -2.36 -3.38 -10.18
C LEU A 132 -3.81 -3.68 -9.80
N ALA A 133 -4.20 -3.38 -8.56
CA ALA A 133 -5.54 -3.67 -8.04
C ALA A 133 -6.65 -2.97 -8.82
N ASP A 134 -6.43 -1.72 -9.26
CA ASP A 134 -7.32 -0.97 -10.14
C ASP A 134 -7.50 -1.67 -11.49
N ARG A 135 -6.39 -2.08 -12.12
CA ARG A 135 -6.38 -2.76 -13.43
C ARG A 135 -7.10 -4.10 -13.40
N ILE A 136 -6.82 -4.92 -12.38
CA ILE A 136 -7.46 -6.24 -12.23
C ILE A 136 -8.81 -6.18 -11.53
N GLN A 137 -9.24 -4.98 -11.12
CA GLN A 137 -10.49 -4.75 -10.37
C GLN A 137 -10.59 -5.56 -9.07
N SER A 138 -9.46 -5.82 -8.40
CA SER A 138 -9.42 -6.54 -7.12
C SER A 138 -9.77 -5.60 -5.97
N ALA A 139 -11.02 -5.67 -5.51
CA ALA A 139 -11.51 -4.83 -4.42
C ALA A 139 -10.77 -5.06 -3.10
N ASP A 140 -10.30 -6.28 -2.82
CA ASP A 140 -9.70 -6.61 -1.52
C ASP A 140 -8.26 -6.11 -1.42
N ILE A 141 -7.47 -6.25 -2.48
CA ILE A 141 -6.13 -5.64 -2.56
C ILE A 141 -6.27 -4.12 -2.52
N LEU A 142 -7.22 -3.57 -3.28
CA LEU A 142 -7.42 -2.12 -3.35
C LEU A 142 -7.81 -1.49 -2.01
N LYS A 143 -8.67 -2.14 -1.22
CA LYS A 143 -9.01 -1.66 0.13
C LYS A 143 -7.77 -1.56 1.01
N ASP A 144 -6.93 -2.59 1.02
CA ASP A 144 -5.74 -2.65 1.86
C ASP A 144 -4.70 -1.61 1.42
N THR A 145 -4.47 -1.47 0.11
CA THR A 145 -3.56 -0.46 -0.41
C THR A 145 -4.02 0.97 -0.08
N ILE A 146 -5.33 1.25 -0.17
CA ILE A 146 -5.89 2.56 0.20
C ILE A 146 -5.65 2.85 1.69
N VAL A 147 -5.79 1.86 2.58
CA VAL A 147 -5.51 2.05 4.02
C VAL A 147 -4.06 2.50 4.22
N HIS A 148 -3.12 1.85 3.55
CA HIS A 148 -1.70 2.19 3.63
C HIS A 148 -1.36 3.55 2.99
N LEU A 149 -1.96 3.86 1.84
CA LEU A 149 -1.81 5.18 1.19
C LEU A 149 -2.32 6.30 2.08
N VAL A 150 -3.55 6.19 2.58
CA VAL A 150 -4.18 7.22 3.43
C VAL A 150 -3.44 7.36 4.76
N GLY A 151 -2.99 6.24 5.35
CA GLY A 151 -2.23 6.24 6.60
C GLY A 151 -0.88 6.97 6.49
N ASN A 152 -0.22 6.84 5.34
CA ASN A 152 1.08 7.47 5.07
C ASN A 152 0.99 8.70 4.16
N TRP A 153 -0.20 9.28 3.95
CA TRP A 153 -0.43 10.29 2.93
C TRP A 153 0.53 11.47 3.01
N THR A 154 0.84 11.94 4.23
CA THR A 154 1.78 13.05 4.49
C THR A 154 3.22 12.76 4.08
N LYS A 155 3.63 11.48 4.03
CA LYS A 155 4.99 11.05 3.65
C LYS A 155 5.16 10.80 2.15
N ILE A 156 4.05 10.59 1.44
CA ILE A 156 4.07 10.33 0.00
C ILE A 156 4.23 11.67 -0.73
N SER A 157 5.24 11.78 -1.60
CA SER A 157 5.51 13.00 -2.35
C SER A 157 4.41 13.30 -3.37
N GLN A 158 4.32 14.54 -3.84
CA GLN A 158 3.32 14.90 -4.85
C GLN A 158 3.57 14.17 -6.18
N GLU A 159 4.83 13.93 -6.56
CA GLU A 159 5.15 13.13 -7.76
C GLU A 159 4.64 11.69 -7.60
N GLN A 160 4.86 11.08 -6.44
CA GLN A 160 4.37 9.74 -6.16
C GLN A 160 2.83 9.67 -6.18
N ARG A 161 2.14 10.67 -5.62
CA ARG A 161 0.68 10.74 -5.67
C ARG A 161 0.17 10.84 -7.10
N SER A 162 0.86 11.59 -7.97
CA SER A 162 0.47 11.70 -9.39
C SER A 162 0.55 10.38 -10.17
N CYS A 163 1.23 9.36 -9.66
CA CYS A 163 1.23 8.02 -10.24
C CYS A 163 -0.07 7.25 -9.99
N LEU A 164 -0.92 7.70 -9.05
CA LEU A 164 -2.18 7.05 -8.74
C LEU A 164 -3.23 7.36 -9.82
N PRO A 165 -4.14 6.41 -10.12
CA PRO A 165 -5.32 6.69 -10.93
C PRO A 165 -6.10 7.90 -10.39
N PRO A 166 -6.59 8.83 -11.23
CA PRO A 166 -7.17 10.10 -10.77
C PRO A 166 -8.32 9.94 -9.77
N TRP A 167 -9.14 8.90 -9.94
CA TRP A 167 -10.25 8.60 -9.05
C TRP A 167 -9.77 8.12 -7.68
N ILE A 168 -8.69 7.33 -7.63
CA ILE A 168 -8.07 6.84 -6.40
C ILE A 168 -7.36 7.97 -5.67
N HIS A 169 -6.65 8.83 -6.40
CA HIS A 169 -6.05 10.03 -5.82
C HIS A 169 -7.10 10.87 -5.09
N ARG A 170 -8.21 11.19 -5.77
CA ARG A 170 -9.32 11.95 -5.18
C ARG A 170 -9.93 11.22 -3.97
N LEU A 171 -10.09 9.90 -4.05
CA LEU A 171 -10.59 9.10 -2.94
C LEU A 171 -9.65 9.17 -1.73
N CYS A 172 -8.35 9.05 -1.95
CA CYS A 172 -7.34 9.14 -0.90
C CYS A 172 -7.32 10.53 -0.25
N ASP A 173 -7.43 11.61 -1.03
CA ASP A 173 -7.54 12.97 -0.48
C ASP A 173 -8.75 13.12 0.45
N ILE A 174 -9.94 12.67 0.01
CA ILE A 174 -11.16 12.73 0.80
C ILE A 174 -11.01 11.90 2.08
N LYS A 175 -10.47 10.68 1.98
CA LYS A 175 -10.29 9.79 3.13
C LYS A 175 -9.24 10.32 4.10
N PHE A 176 -8.15 10.90 3.59
CA PHE A 176 -7.13 11.56 4.39
C PHE A 176 -7.71 12.75 5.16
N PHE A 177 -8.47 13.62 4.49
CA PHE A 177 -9.11 14.75 5.15
C PHE A 177 -10.09 14.29 6.24
N ASN A 178 -10.93 13.29 5.94
CA ASN A 178 -11.85 12.70 6.92
C ASN A 178 -11.11 12.10 8.13
N LEU A 179 -10.00 11.40 7.87
CA LEU A 179 -9.15 10.84 8.93
C LEU A 179 -8.54 11.95 9.78
N LEU A 180 -8.06 13.04 9.17
CA LEU A 180 -7.51 14.19 9.88
C LEU A 180 -8.56 14.84 10.79
N GLN A 181 -9.77 15.07 10.28
CA GLN A 181 -10.88 15.62 11.08
C GLN A 181 -11.22 14.73 12.27
N ARG A 182 -11.27 13.40 12.07
CA ARG A 182 -11.48 12.44 13.16
C ARG A 182 -10.36 12.50 14.19
N LYS A 183 -9.11 12.58 13.76
CA LYS A 183 -7.96 12.70 14.68
C LYS A 183 -8.02 14.00 15.50
N ILE A 184 -8.42 15.12 14.90
CA ILE A 184 -8.61 16.39 15.60
C ILE A 184 -9.76 16.27 16.61
N ALA A 185 -10.89 15.70 16.21
CA ALA A 185 -12.03 15.47 17.08
C ALA A 185 -11.66 14.59 18.30
N ILE A 186 -10.92 13.50 18.07
CA ILE A 186 -10.40 12.64 19.14
C ILE A 186 -9.51 13.43 20.10
N ASN A 187 -8.60 14.28 19.61
CA ASN A 187 -7.77 15.11 20.49
C ASN A 187 -8.61 16.07 21.34
N ASN A 188 -9.66 16.66 20.77
CA ASN A 188 -10.58 17.52 21.53
C ASN A 188 -11.34 16.71 22.59
N THR A 189 -11.79 15.50 22.25
CA THR A 189 -12.44 14.60 23.22
C THR A 189 -11.48 14.22 24.35
N ILE A 190 -10.22 13.88 24.03
CA ILE A 190 -9.18 13.56 25.01
C ILE A 190 -8.94 14.76 25.96
N LEU A 191 -8.84 15.98 25.43
CA LEU A 191 -8.64 17.20 26.23
C LEU A 191 -9.84 17.54 27.11
N ALA A 192 -11.06 17.34 26.60
CA ALA A 192 -12.31 17.59 27.31
C ALA A 192 -12.67 16.48 28.30
N HIS A 193 -12.03 15.31 28.21
CA HIS A 193 -12.35 14.18 29.07
C HIS A 193 -12.04 14.48 30.54
N TYR A 194 -12.97 14.09 31.40
CA TYR A 194 -12.78 13.97 32.84
C TYR A 194 -13.10 12.51 33.22
N PRO A 195 -12.19 11.80 33.91
CA PRO A 195 -12.45 10.48 34.45
C PRO A 195 -13.73 10.45 35.29
N THR A 196 -14.55 9.41 35.14
CA THR A 196 -15.86 9.29 35.81
C THR A 196 -15.77 9.42 37.34
N ASP A 197 -14.66 8.95 37.92
CA ASP A 197 -14.40 8.99 39.37
C ASP A 197 -14.15 10.42 39.89
N ILE A 198 -13.96 11.38 38.98
CA ILE A 198 -13.66 12.78 39.31
C ILE A 198 -14.77 13.75 38.88
N VAL A 199 -15.96 13.22 38.56
CA VAL A 199 -17.11 14.03 38.16
C VAL A 199 -18.32 13.69 39.02
N LEU A 200 -19.01 14.73 39.48
CA LEU A 200 -20.31 14.64 40.12
C LEU A 200 -21.39 14.88 39.06
N THR A 201 -22.38 14.00 38.99
CA THR A 201 -23.60 14.30 38.25
C THR A 201 -24.49 15.16 39.14
N ASN A 202 -24.79 16.38 38.71
CA ASN A 202 -25.73 17.25 39.42
C ASN A 202 -27.17 16.70 39.29
N LYS A 203 -28.11 17.31 40.00
CA LYS A 203 -29.52 16.88 39.99
C LYS A 203 -30.20 17.06 38.62
N ASP A 204 -29.65 17.90 37.76
CA ASP A 204 -30.14 18.20 36.42
C ASP A 204 -29.54 17.28 35.34
N GLY A 205 -28.63 16.38 35.73
CA GLY A 205 -27.96 15.42 34.84
C GLY A 205 -26.63 15.92 34.24
N ASP A 206 -26.21 17.15 34.53
CA ASP A 206 -24.92 17.67 34.09
C ASP A 206 -23.77 17.12 34.95
N THR A 207 -22.69 16.77 34.27
CA THR A 207 -21.45 16.31 34.88
C THR A 207 -20.54 17.49 35.25
N VAL A 208 -20.32 17.73 36.55
CA VAL A 208 -19.47 18.79 37.11
C VAL A 208 -18.24 18.18 37.79
N PRO A 209 -17.01 18.64 37.51
CA PRO A 209 -15.81 18.09 38.15
C PRO A 209 -15.84 18.22 39.69
N ILE A 210 -15.33 17.23 40.41
CA ILE A 210 -15.14 17.31 41.87
C ILE A 210 -14.22 18.49 42.18
N GLU A 211 -14.62 19.35 43.13
CA GLU A 211 -13.85 20.55 43.53
C GLU A 211 -12.56 20.26 44.31
N GLU A 212 -12.17 19.00 44.41
CA GLU A 212 -10.97 18.61 45.14
C GLU A 212 -9.73 19.13 44.42
N ARG A 213 -9.00 20.01 45.11
CA ARG A 213 -7.85 20.74 44.57
C ARG A 213 -6.78 19.81 43.96
N GLN A 214 -6.57 18.63 44.53
CA GLN A 214 -5.59 17.66 44.02
C GLN A 214 -6.03 17.06 42.68
N THR A 215 -7.30 16.70 42.58
CA THR A 215 -7.95 16.16 41.39
C THR A 215 -7.97 17.17 40.24
N GLN A 216 -8.29 18.43 40.55
CA GLN A 216 -8.18 19.53 39.57
C GLN A 216 -6.74 19.76 39.11
N ALA A 217 -5.76 19.69 40.01
CA ALA A 217 -4.35 19.82 39.66
C ALA A 217 -3.87 18.69 38.74
N ALA A 218 -4.28 17.43 39.00
CA ALA A 218 -3.97 16.30 38.15
C ALA A 218 -4.58 16.46 36.74
N ALA A 219 -5.84 16.89 36.63
CA ALA A 219 -6.49 17.15 35.35
C ALA A 219 -5.78 18.26 34.55
N LEU A 220 -5.31 19.33 35.23
CA LEU A 220 -4.53 20.39 34.59
C LEU A 220 -3.18 19.90 34.07
N VAL A 221 -2.46 19.11 34.87
CA VAL A 221 -1.18 18.52 34.45
C VAL A 221 -1.37 17.60 33.24
N TYR A 222 -2.40 16.76 33.25
CA TYR A 222 -2.75 15.91 32.12
C TYR A 222 -3.02 16.72 30.85
N ARG A 223 -3.87 17.75 30.93
CA ARG A 223 -4.16 18.61 29.78
C ARG A 223 -2.93 19.34 29.26
N GLN A 224 -2.09 19.85 30.17
CA GLN A 224 -0.84 20.49 29.78
C GLN A 224 0.09 19.50 29.05
N TRP A 225 0.17 18.26 29.52
CA TRP A 225 0.93 17.21 28.85
C TRP A 225 0.36 16.89 27.45
N VAL A 226 -0.96 16.71 27.31
CA VAL A 226 -1.60 16.48 26.00
C VAL A 226 -1.31 17.65 25.05
N CYS A 227 -1.52 18.89 25.50
CA CYS A 227 -1.21 20.09 24.72
C CYS A 227 0.27 20.13 24.32
N HIS A 228 1.19 19.75 25.21
CA HIS A 228 2.61 19.67 24.92
C HIS A 228 2.92 18.61 23.85
N LYS A 229 2.33 17.41 23.93
CA LYS A 229 2.52 16.35 22.91
C LYS A 229 1.95 16.78 21.55
N VAL A 230 0.80 17.45 21.52
CA VAL A 230 0.24 18.04 20.29
C VAL A 230 1.18 19.11 19.71
N TYR A 231 1.68 20.02 20.55
CA TYR A 231 2.60 21.08 20.14
C TYR A 231 3.92 20.53 19.59
N LYS A 232 4.49 19.50 20.23
CA LYS A 232 5.73 18.83 19.82
C LYS A 232 5.57 17.91 18.61
N ARG A 233 4.39 17.88 17.97
CA ARG A 233 4.08 17.03 16.83
C ARG A 233 4.17 15.53 17.13
N HIS A 234 3.69 15.12 18.30
CA HIS A 234 3.57 13.70 18.67
C HIS A 234 2.13 13.17 18.57
N ALA A 235 1.13 14.02 18.35
CA ALA A 235 -0.27 13.62 18.23
C ALA A 235 -0.67 13.42 16.75
N HIS A 236 -1.84 13.89 16.33
CA HIS A 236 -2.34 13.73 14.95
C HIS A 236 -1.40 14.23 13.84
N ASN A 237 -0.48 15.13 14.19
CA ASN A 237 0.51 15.79 13.35
C ASN A 237 1.90 15.12 13.37
N ALA A 238 2.04 13.97 14.03
CA ALA A 238 3.25 13.16 14.02
C ALA A 238 3.46 12.42 12.70
N ASP A 239 4.69 11.96 12.46
CA ASP A 239 5.04 11.20 11.26
C ASP A 239 4.30 9.86 11.17
N ASP A 240 4.00 9.22 12.30
CA ASP A 240 3.17 8.01 12.37
C ASP A 240 1.66 8.33 12.47
N GLY A 241 1.29 9.60 12.30
CA GLY A 241 -0.06 10.10 12.42
C GLY A 241 -0.63 10.08 13.84
N GLY A 242 0.23 9.93 14.86
CA GLY A 242 -0.09 9.90 16.28
C GLY A 242 -0.32 8.50 16.85
N ALA A 243 0.00 7.44 16.10
CA ALA A 243 -0.28 6.07 16.49
C ALA A 243 0.38 5.70 17.83
N GLU A 244 1.65 6.07 18.03
CA GLU A 244 2.38 5.90 19.29
C GLU A 244 1.68 6.64 20.44
N PHE A 245 1.33 7.91 20.24
CA PHE A 245 0.64 8.73 21.23
C PHE A 245 -0.72 8.15 21.64
N TYR A 246 -1.57 7.77 20.68
CA TYR A 246 -2.87 7.19 20.99
C TYR A 246 -2.76 5.82 21.66
N ARG A 247 -1.77 4.99 21.27
CA ARG A 247 -1.49 3.72 21.95
C ARG A 247 -0.97 3.91 23.36
N ALA A 248 -0.15 4.93 23.60
CA ALA A 248 0.33 5.28 24.92
C ALA A 248 -0.84 5.65 25.85
N ILE A 249 -1.75 6.50 25.38
CA ILE A 249 -2.99 6.84 26.12
C ILE A 249 -3.84 5.60 26.38
N ALA A 250 -4.05 4.76 25.36
CA ALA A 250 -4.86 3.54 25.50
C ALA A 250 -4.26 2.51 26.46
N THR A 251 -2.92 2.46 26.57
CA THR A 251 -2.24 1.55 27.51
C THR A 251 -2.34 2.06 28.95
N GLY A 252 -2.34 3.38 29.14
CA GLY A 252 -2.40 3.99 30.47
C GLY A 252 -1.10 3.84 31.29
N GLY A 253 -1.17 4.22 32.56
CA GLY A 253 -0.06 4.16 33.51
C GLY A 253 1.18 4.95 33.09
N ASP A 254 2.37 4.43 33.41
CA ASP A 254 3.65 5.09 33.13
C ASP A 254 3.95 5.22 31.62
N ARG A 255 3.15 4.58 30.76
CA ARG A 255 3.36 4.61 29.31
C ARG A 255 2.86 5.89 28.67
N TYR A 256 1.84 6.55 29.22
CA TYR A 256 1.40 7.87 28.75
C TYR A 256 2.14 8.99 29.49
N LEU A 257 2.19 8.96 30.83
CA LEU A 257 2.84 10.00 31.63
C LEU A 257 3.64 9.35 32.77
N ASN A 258 4.96 9.25 32.58
CA ASN A 258 5.84 8.75 33.62
C ASN A 258 6.16 9.83 34.68
N THR A 259 6.69 9.41 35.82
CA THR A 259 7.00 10.30 36.96
C THR A 259 7.96 11.43 36.57
N GLU A 260 8.89 11.20 35.64
CA GLU A 260 9.88 12.20 35.24
C GLU A 260 9.27 13.27 34.35
N GLU A 261 8.44 12.88 33.37
CA GLU A 261 7.64 13.81 32.58
C GLU A 261 6.70 14.60 33.48
N MET A 262 6.05 13.96 34.46
CA MET A 262 5.15 14.63 35.40
C MET A 262 5.85 15.75 36.19
N LYS A 263 7.09 15.54 36.65
CA LYS A 263 7.87 16.59 37.35
C LYS A 263 8.05 17.85 36.50
N GLN A 264 8.24 17.70 35.18
CA GLN A 264 8.43 18.84 34.27
C GLN A 264 7.20 19.76 34.20
N PHE A 265 5.99 19.19 34.37
CA PHE A 265 4.74 19.96 34.36
C PHE A 265 4.33 20.45 35.75
N VAL A 266 4.70 19.71 36.81
CA VAL A 266 4.36 20.05 38.21
C VAL A 266 5.29 21.12 38.79
N MET A 267 6.59 21.09 38.48
CA MET A 267 7.56 22.03 39.05
C MET A 267 7.22 23.51 38.77
N PRO A 268 6.84 23.94 37.54
CA PRO A 268 6.43 25.32 37.27
C PRO A 268 5.19 25.75 38.06
N LEU A 269 4.26 24.83 38.36
CA LEU A 269 3.07 25.08 39.16
C LEU A 269 3.40 25.25 40.66
N MET A 270 4.50 24.66 41.13
CA MET A 270 4.96 24.80 42.52
C MET A 270 5.79 26.07 42.74
N VAL A 271 6.63 26.46 41.78
CA VAL A 271 7.49 27.66 41.90
C VAL A 271 6.68 28.96 41.94
N ASN A 272 5.53 29.04 41.26
CA ASN A 272 4.67 30.24 41.31
C ASN A 272 3.85 30.40 42.60
N ARG A 273 3.84 29.42 43.52
CA ARG A 273 3.16 29.56 44.81
C ARG A 273 3.92 30.43 45.81
N THR A 274 5.24 30.59 45.67
CA THR A 274 6.03 31.40 46.60
C THR A 274 5.91 32.91 46.35
N HIS A 275 5.40 33.33 45.19
CA HIS A 275 5.22 34.75 44.85
C HIS A 275 3.79 35.29 45.07
N TRP A 276 2.79 34.43 45.30
CA TRP A 276 1.38 34.82 45.44
C TRP A 276 0.89 34.89 46.91
N GLN A 277 1.79 35.15 47.87
CA GLN A 277 1.44 35.48 49.26
C GLN A 277 1.68 36.96 49.63
N GLY A 278 2.02 37.82 48.65
CA GLY A 278 2.43 39.21 48.90
C GLY A 278 1.42 40.31 48.56
N SER A 279 0.12 40.04 48.44
CA SER A 279 -0.88 41.10 48.18
C SER A 279 -2.19 40.89 48.94
N LYS A 280 -2.09 40.90 50.27
CA LYS A 280 -3.17 41.33 51.15
C LYS A 280 -2.56 42.10 52.32
N THR A 281 -2.41 43.40 52.12
CA THR A 281 -2.57 44.49 53.10
C THR A 281 -2.02 45.76 52.47
N MET A 282 -2.87 46.61 51.92
CA MET A 282 -2.87 48.03 52.26
C MET A 282 -4.30 48.53 52.15
N ALA A 283 -4.70 49.19 53.24
CA ALA A 283 -5.94 49.93 53.42
C ALA A 283 -6.00 51.15 52.48
#